data_AF-A0A0S9KP35-F1
#
_entry.id   AF-A0A0S9KP35-F1
#
_cell.length_a   1.000
_cell.length_b   1.000
_cell.length_c   1.000
_cell.angle_alpha   90.00
_cell.angle_beta   90.00
_cell.angle_gamma   90.00
#
_symmetry.space_group_name_H-M   'P 1'
#
loop_
_entity.id
_entity.type
_entity.pdbx_description
1 polymer ?
#
loop_
_entity_poly.entity_id
_entity_poly.type
_entity_poly.pdbx_seq_one_letter_code
_entity_poly.pdbx_strand_id
1 'polypeptide(L)'
;MSKRIDMNLVVIATGASAEQRAMGARAAAHVLRSAGLSPEAAHRAHEQLARAQAQAAAADTSPAMVRAARTWQIAGRAAMVACCGMVSADFRLLVGP
;
A
#
# COMPACT_ATOMS: atom_id res chain seq x y z
N MET A 1 -3.12 27.85 -0.29
CA MET A 1 -4.08 26.72 -0.21
C MET A 1 -3.39 25.47 -0.72
N SER A 2 -2.92 24.57 0.15
CA SER A 2 -2.38 23.28 -0.30
C SER A 2 -3.53 22.43 -0.80
N LYS A 3 -3.63 22.28 -2.13
CA LYS A 3 -4.52 21.32 -2.78
C LYS A 3 -4.18 19.95 -2.18
N ARG A 4 -5.07 19.38 -1.36
CA ARG A 4 -4.91 18.00 -0.88
C ARG A 4 -4.89 17.14 -2.13
N ILE A 5 -3.76 16.52 -2.42
CA ILE A 5 -3.67 15.55 -3.49
C ILE A 5 -4.42 14.33 -2.99
N ASP A 6 -5.59 14.06 -3.56
CA ASP A 6 -6.35 12.85 -3.24
C ASP A 6 -5.58 11.64 -3.79
N MET A 7 -5.12 10.80 -2.88
CA MET A 7 -4.39 9.58 -3.21
C MET A 7 -5.37 8.41 -3.19
N ASN A 8 -5.46 7.70 -4.31
CA ASN A 8 -6.32 6.55 -4.44
C ASN A 8 -5.50 5.26 -4.34
N LEU A 9 -5.98 4.33 -3.51
CA LEU A 9 -5.48 2.96 -3.48
C LEU A 9 -6.02 2.21 -4.68
N VAL A 10 -5.11 1.76 -5.55
CA VAL A 10 -5.46 1.05 -6.77
C VAL A 10 -4.82 -0.32 -6.78
N VAL A 11 -5.64 -1.31 -7.12
CA VAL A 11 -5.20 -2.68 -7.37
C VAL A 11 -5.10 -2.88 -8.88
N ILE A 12 -3.90 -3.18 -9.35
CA ILE A 12 -3.59 -3.49 -10.74
C ILE A 12 -3.52 -5.00 -10.86
N ALA A 13 -4.62 -5.61 -11.29
CA ALA A 13 -4.72 -7.07 -11.44
C ALA A 13 -5.19 -7.39 -12.87
N THR A 14 -4.30 -7.97 -13.68
CA THR A 14 -4.61 -8.38 -15.05
C THR A 14 -5.63 -9.51 -15.03
N GLY A 15 -6.72 -9.38 -15.77
CA GLY A 15 -7.81 -10.35 -15.77
C GLY A 15 -8.87 -10.16 -14.68
N ALA A 16 -8.68 -9.22 -13.74
CA ALA A 16 -9.68 -8.90 -12.74
C ALA A 16 -10.73 -7.90 -13.25
N SER A 17 -11.99 -8.16 -12.93
CA SER A 17 -13.10 -7.22 -13.14
C SER A 17 -12.87 -5.92 -12.34
N ALA A 18 -13.57 -4.85 -12.73
CA ALA A 18 -13.52 -3.59 -11.99
C ALA A 18 -14.00 -3.74 -10.54
N GLU A 19 -15.01 -4.59 -10.32
CA GLU A 19 -15.54 -4.88 -8.99
C GLU A 19 -14.53 -5.65 -8.10
N GLN A 20 -13.82 -6.62 -8.68
CA GLN A 20 -12.76 -7.36 -7.99
C GLN A 20 -11.60 -6.44 -7.59
N ARG A 21 -11.19 -5.54 -8.48
CA ARG A 21 -10.17 -4.51 -8.18
C ARG A 21 -10.64 -3.56 -7.07
N ALA A 22 -11.90 -3.13 -7.10
CA ALA A 22 -12.48 -2.29 -6.05
C ALA A 22 -12.57 -3.03 -4.70
N MET A 23 -12.88 -4.32 -4.70
CA MET A 23 -12.85 -5.16 -3.51
C MET A 23 -11.45 -5.26 -2.93
N GLY A 24 -10.44 -5.50 -3.77
CA GLY A 24 -9.03 -5.49 -3.35
C GLY A 24 -8.62 -4.16 -2.73
N ALA A 25 -8.95 -3.03 -3.36
CA ALA A 25 -8.64 -1.71 -2.84
C ALA A 25 -9.31 -1.46 -1.47
N ARG A 26 -10.57 -1.88 -1.31
CA ARG A 26 -11.30 -1.79 -0.03
C ARG A 26 -10.65 -2.65 1.06
N ALA A 27 -10.22 -3.86 0.74
CA ALA A 27 -9.55 -4.77 1.67
C ALA A 27 -8.22 -4.17 2.17
N ALA A 28 -7.40 -3.65 1.25
CA ALA A 28 -6.16 -2.97 1.61
C ALA A 28 -6.41 -1.73 2.49
N ALA A 29 -7.39 -0.91 2.10
CA ALA A 29 -7.75 0.28 2.87
C ALA A 29 -8.23 -0.08 4.29
N HIS A 30 -8.95 -1.20 4.45
CA HIS A 30 -9.39 -1.69 5.75
C HIS A 30 -8.20 -2.10 6.65
N VAL A 31 -7.21 -2.81 6.11
CA VAL A 31 -5.99 -3.17 6.86
C VAL A 31 -5.26 -1.92 7.37
N LEU A 32 -5.07 -0.93 6.50
CA LEU A 32 -4.38 0.31 6.84
C LEU A 32 -5.12 1.10 7.93
N ARG A 33 -6.45 1.27 7.77
CA ARG A 33 -7.29 1.94 8.77
C ARG A 33 -7.28 1.23 10.12
N SER A 34 -7.30 -0.10 10.14
CA SER A 34 -7.27 -0.89 11.38
C SER A 34 -5.96 -0.76 12.13
N ALA A 35 -4.87 -0.44 11.42
CA ALA A 35 -3.57 -0.12 12.01
C ALA A 35 -3.39 1.37 12.37
N GLY A 36 -4.42 2.20 12.19
CA GLY A 36 -4.34 3.64 12.41
C GLY A 36 -3.43 4.39 11.43
N LEU A 37 -3.18 3.80 10.26
CA LEU A 37 -2.29 4.37 9.25
C LEU A 37 -3.08 4.91 8.06
N SER A 38 -2.67 6.09 7.57
CA SER A 38 -3.12 6.55 6.26
C SER A 38 -2.37 5.76 5.17
N PRO A 39 -3.01 5.54 3.99
CA PRO A 39 -2.35 4.88 2.86
C PRO A 39 -1.03 5.54 2.46
N GLU A 40 -0.97 6.87 2.48
CA GLU A 40 0.22 7.64 2.14
C GLU A 40 1.35 7.44 3.15
N ALA A 41 1.02 7.42 4.45
CA ALA A 41 2.01 7.21 5.50
C ALA A 41 2.63 5.81 5.40
N ALA A 42 1.81 4.78 5.18
CA ALA A 42 2.27 3.42 5.01
C ALA A 42 3.10 3.23 3.73
N HIS A 43 2.68 3.84 2.62
CA HIS A 43 3.42 3.80 1.36
C HIS A 43 4.78 4.49 1.48
N ARG A 44 4.84 5.70 2.05
CA ARG A 44 6.11 6.43 2.25
C ARG A 44 7.07 5.65 3.14
N ALA A 45 6.58 5.05 4.22
CA ALA A 45 7.40 4.21 5.08
C ALA A 45 7.97 2.99 4.33
N HIS A 46 7.18 2.38 3.44
CA HIS A 46 7.63 1.29 2.59
C HIS A 46 8.72 1.72 1.60
N GLU A 47 8.54 2.84 0.91
CA GLU A 47 9.56 3.38 0.00
C GLU A 47 10.86 3.76 0.73
N GLN A 48 10.74 4.42 1.89
CA GLN A 48 11.90 4.80 2.71
C GLN A 48 12.67 3.58 3.19
N LEU A 49 11.97 2.53 3.64
CA LEU A 49 12.60 1.28 4.05
C LEU A 49 13.30 0.58 2.87
N ALA A 50 12.67 0.54 1.68
CA ALA A 50 13.27 -0.05 0.48
C ALA A 50 14.54 0.70 0.05
N ARG A 51 14.54 2.03 0.11
CA ARG A 51 15.72 2.86 -0.20
C ARG A 51 16.83 2.66 0.84
N ALA A 52 16.49 2.62 2.13
CA ALA A 52 17.46 2.39 3.20
C ALA A 52 18.15 1.03 3.06
N GLN A 53 17.39 -0.03 2.71
CA GLN A 53 17.94 -1.35 2.43
C GLN A 53 18.87 -1.36 1.22
N ALA A 54 18.50 -0.67 0.13
CA ALA A 54 19.32 -0.58 -1.07
C ALA A 54 20.63 0.20 -0.85
N GLN A 55 20.63 1.17 0.08
CA GLN A 55 21.79 2.02 0.38
C GLN A 55 22.72 1.43 1.46
N ALA A 56 22.42 0.24 2.00
CA ALA A 56 23.12 -0.36 3.15
C ALA A 56 23.23 0.59 4.38
N ALA A 57 22.39 1.63 4.42
CA ALA A 57 22.37 2.66 5.45
C ALA A 57 21.28 2.31 6.47
N ALA A 58 21.68 1.64 7.55
CA ALA A 58 20.76 1.20 8.60
C ALA A 58 20.28 2.33 9.53
N ALA A 59 20.95 3.48 9.51
CA ALA A 59 20.95 4.43 10.63
C ALA A 59 19.60 5.09 10.96
N ASP A 60 18.70 5.26 9.98
CA ASP A 60 17.45 6.02 10.19
C ASP A 60 16.17 5.15 10.17
N THR A 61 16.31 3.82 10.19
CA THR A 61 15.16 2.92 10.17
C THR A 61 14.51 2.77 11.56
N SER A 62 13.55 3.63 11.88
CA SER A 62 12.82 3.53 13.16
C SER A 62 11.89 2.30 13.21
N PRO A 63 11.63 1.71 14.40
CA PRO A 63 10.67 0.61 14.55
C PRO A 63 9.26 0.96 14.08
N ALA A 64 8.85 2.22 14.20
CA ALA A 64 7.55 2.70 13.71
C ALA A 64 7.48 2.66 12.18
N MET A 65 8.55 3.08 11.49
CA MET A 65 8.65 3.01 10.04
C MET A 65 8.61 1.57 9.54
N VAL A 66 9.32 0.66 10.21
CA VAL A 66 9.29 -0.79 9.86
C VAL A 66 7.88 -1.35 10.02
N ARG A 67 7.16 -1.01 11.10
CA ARG A 67 5.76 -1.43 11.29
C ARG A 67 4.84 -0.88 10.20
N ALA A 68 4.98 0.40 9.86
CA ALA A 68 4.17 1.02 8.81
C ALA A 68 4.44 0.39 7.43
N ALA A 69 5.71 0.19 7.08
CA ALA A 69 6.13 -0.49 5.85
C ALA A 69 5.62 -1.93 5.77
N ARG A 70 5.66 -2.67 6.88
CA ARG A 70 5.11 -4.03 6.94
C ARG A 70 3.59 -4.03 6.79
N THR A 71 2.91 -3.04 7.37
CA THR A 71 1.46 -2.90 7.23
C THR A 71 1.06 -2.61 5.79
N TRP A 72 1.85 -1.82 5.05
CA TRP A 72 1.69 -1.64 3.61
C TRP A 72 1.75 -2.97 2.84
N GLN A 73 2.75 -3.82 3.15
CA GLN A 73 2.86 -5.15 2.52
C GLN A 73 1.67 -6.07 2.85
N ILE A 74 1.19 -6.04 4.09
CA ILE A 74 -0.01 -6.81 4.51
C ILE A 74 -1.24 -6.30 3.77
N ALA A 75 -1.39 -4.98 3.62
CA ALA A 75 -2.49 -4.37 2.87
C ALA A 75 -2.46 -4.81 1.40
N GLY A 76 -1.29 -4.83 0.76
CA GLY A 76 -1.10 -5.38 -0.59
C GLY A 76 -1.51 -6.84 -0.67
N ARG A 77 -1.10 -7.68 0.29
CA ARG A 77 -1.50 -9.10 0.33
C ARG A 77 -3.01 -9.27 0.52
N ALA A 78 -3.64 -8.47 1.38
CA ALA A 78 -5.09 -8.49 1.56
C ALA A 78 -5.82 -8.08 0.28
N ALA A 79 -5.32 -7.07 -0.43
CA ALA A 79 -5.83 -6.69 -1.75
C ALA A 79 -5.74 -7.85 -2.75
N MET A 80 -4.61 -8.54 -2.83
CA MET A 80 -4.41 -9.67 -3.75
C MET A 80 -5.34 -10.85 -3.42
N VAL A 81 -5.50 -11.20 -2.14
CA VAL A 81 -6.41 -12.27 -1.70
C VAL A 81 -7.86 -11.91 -2.03
N ALA A 82 -8.29 -10.69 -1.73
CA ALA A 82 -9.65 -10.23 -2.02
C ALA A 82 -9.93 -10.09 -3.53
N CYS A 83 -8.92 -9.73 -4.32
CA CYS A 83 -9.00 -9.60 -5.79
C CYS A 83 -8.85 -10.95 -6.52
N CYS A 84 -9.40 -12.04 -5.97
CA CYS A 84 -9.48 -13.40 -6.57
C CYS A 84 -8.29 -14.34 -6.32
N GLY A 85 -7.41 -14.07 -5.35
CA GLY A 85 -6.27 -14.96 -5.08
C GLY A 85 -5.30 -15.11 -6.26
N MET A 86 -5.34 -14.17 -7.23
CA MET A 86 -4.52 -14.24 -8.43
C MET A 86 -3.03 -14.05 -8.12
N VAL A 87 -2.21 -14.78 -8.88
CA VAL A 87 -0.76 -14.90 -8.70
C VAL A 87 0.00 -13.63 -9.14
N SER A 88 -0.67 -12.67 -9.78
CA SER A 88 -0.03 -11.43 -10.26
C SER A 88 -0.98 -10.23 -10.16
N ALA A 89 -1.02 -9.61 -8.99
CA ALA A 89 -1.66 -8.32 -8.79
C ALA A 89 -0.67 -7.37 -8.10
N ASP A 90 -0.55 -6.16 -8.62
CA ASP A 90 0.26 -5.09 -8.06
C ASP A 90 -0.64 -4.12 -7.27
N PHE A 91 -0.10 -3.56 -6.20
CA PHE A 91 -0.80 -2.69 -5.27
C PHE A 91 -0.08 -1.35 -5.21
N ARG A 92 -0.75 -0.30 -5.70
CA ARG A 92 -0.14 1.02 -5.86
C ARG A 92 -0.99 2.12 -5.26
N LEU A 93 -0.30 3.18 -4.85
CA LEU A 93 -0.90 4.46 -4.56
C LEU A 93 -0.80 5.30 -5.84
N LEU A 94 -1.93 5.70 -6.40
CA LEU A 94 -1.95 6.59 -7.57
C LEU A 94 -2.55 7.93 -7.17
N VAL A 95 -2.00 9.00 -7.76
CA VAL A 95 -2.61 10.33 -7.68
C VAL A 95 -3.94 10.26 -8.40
N GLY A 96 -5.03 10.57 -7.70
CA GLY A 96 -6.35 10.68 -8.31
C GLY A 96 -6.46 11.95 -9.18
N PRO A 97 -7.25 11.91 -10.26
CA PRO A 97 -7.89 13.13 -10.77
C PRO A 97 -8.94 13.67 -9.77
#